data_AF-A0A379X000-F1
#
_entry.id   AF-A0A379X000-F1
#
_cell.length_a   1.000
_cell.length_b   1.000
_cell.length_c   1.000
_cell.angle_alpha   90.00
_cell.angle_beta   90.00
_cell.angle_gamma   90.00
#
_symmetry.space_group_name_H-M   'P 1'
#
loop_
_entity.id
_entity.type
_entity.pdbx_description
1 polymer ?
#
loop_
_entity_poly.entity_id
_entity_poly.type
_entity_poly.pdbx_seq_one_letter_code
_entity_poly.pdbx_strand_id
1 'polypeptide(L)' 'MGVSVARASKPDEPFVINSTADSERLVWSEVEINSKEVPLIAIMKETKANSATTGAFSAVATFVFSYE' A
#
# COMPACT_ATOMS: atom_id res chain seq x y z
N MET A 1 -6.58 3.47 -14.26
CA MET A 1 -5.47 2.72 -13.61
C MET A 1 -5.08 3.44 -12.35
N GLY A 2 -4.69 2.70 -11.31
CA GLY A 2 -4.13 3.23 -10.08
C GLY A 2 -3.03 2.31 -9.55
N VAL A 3 -2.21 2.81 -8.64
CA VAL A 3 -1.21 2.01 -7.93
C VAL A 3 -1.81 1.60 -6.59
N SER A 4 -1.82 0.30 -6.30
CA SER A 4 -2.12 -0.23 -4.97
C SER A 4 -0.83 -0.69 -4.30
N VAL A 5 -0.68 -0.40 -3.01
CA VAL A 5 0.45 -0.85 -2.21
C VAL A 5 -0.04 -1.79 -1.11
N ALA A 6 0.65 -2.90 -0.90
CA ALA A 6 0.35 -3.90 0.11
C ALA A 6 1.64 -4.37 0.79
N ARG A 7 1.52 -5.17 1.86
CA ARG A 7 2.66 -5.94 2.37
C ARG A 7 3.05 -7.01 1.35
N ALA A 8 4.35 -7.25 1.19
CA ALA A 8 4.84 -8.30 0.28
C ALA A 8 4.32 -9.70 0.67
N SER A 9 4.09 -9.94 1.96
CA SER A 9 3.54 -11.20 2.49
C SER A 9 2.05 -11.38 2.21
N LYS A 10 1.32 -10.30 1.88
CA LYS A 10 -0.13 -10.29 1.65
C LYS A 10 -0.50 -9.35 0.49
N PRO A 11 -0.12 -9.68 -0.76
CA PRO A 11 -0.30 -8.81 -1.91
C PRO A 11 -1.78 -8.49 -2.22
N ASP A 12 -2.71 -9.35 -1.79
CA ASP A 12 -4.15 -9.20 -2.02
C ASP A 12 -4.87 -8.37 -0.94
N GLU A 13 -4.16 -7.92 0.09
CA GLU A 13 -4.67 -7.02 1.15
C GLU A 13 -3.98 -5.63 1.03
N PRO A 14 -4.32 -4.81 0.02
CA PRO A 14 -3.73 -3.49 -0.14
C PRO A 14 -4.18 -2.52 0.95
N PHE A 15 -3.30 -1.58 1.30
CA PHE A 15 -3.64 -0.49 2.21
C PHE A 15 -4.69 0.43 1.60
N VAL A 16 -5.56 0.96 2.45
CA VAL A 16 -6.53 1.98 2.09
C VAL A 16 -5.93 3.36 2.38
N ILE A 17 -5.81 4.17 1.34
CA ILE A 17 -5.26 5.54 1.44
C ILE A 17 -6.13 6.37 2.40
N ASN A 18 -5.47 7.05 3.35
CA ASN A 18 -6.09 7.89 4.38
C ASN A 18 -7.03 7.16 5.36
N SER A 19 -6.97 5.83 5.46
CA SER A 19 -7.75 5.12 6.47
C SER A 19 -7.22 5.37 7.89
N THR A 20 -8.16 5.52 8.82
CA THR A 20 -7.88 5.58 10.25
C THR A 20 -7.99 4.21 10.92
N ALA A 21 -8.42 3.16 10.21
CA ALA A 21 -8.53 1.80 10.75
C ALA A 21 -7.18 1.07 10.70
N ASP A 22 -6.78 0.46 11.82
CA ASP A 22 -5.53 -0.30 11.95
C ASP A 22 -5.42 -1.46 10.96
N SER A 23 -6.55 -2.09 10.61
CA SER A 23 -6.62 -3.18 9.63
C SER A 23 -6.39 -2.74 8.19
N GLU A 24 -6.47 -1.44 7.91
CA GLU A 24 -6.42 -0.87 6.56
C GLU A 24 -5.17 0.01 6.34
N ARG A 25 -4.44 0.34 7.41
CA ARG A 25 -3.22 1.15 7.38
C ARG A 25 -1.97 0.33 7.68
N LEU A 26 -0.80 0.92 7.45
CA LEU A 26 0.48 0.32 7.78
C LEU A 26 0.74 0.44 9.29
N VAL A 27 0.52 -0.65 10.03
CA VAL A 27 0.91 -0.79 11.45
C VAL A 27 2.09 -1.75 11.53
N TRP A 28 3.20 -1.35 12.13
CA TRP A 28 4.37 -2.21 12.21
C TRP A 28 4.16 -3.29 13.28
N SER A 29 4.45 -4.53 12.92
CA SER A 29 4.53 -5.65 13.85
C SER A 29 5.85 -5.61 14.64
N GLU A 30 5.92 -6.33 15.77
CA GLU A 30 7.15 -6.44 16.55
C GLU A 30 8.34 -6.96 15.73
N VAL A 31 8.09 -7.87 14.78
CA VAL A 31 9.13 -8.40 13.89
C VAL A 31 9.65 -7.33 12.94
N GLU A 32 8.77 -6.53 12.36
CA GLU A 32 9.12 -5.40 11.48
C GLU A 32 9.88 -4.31 12.24
N ILE A 33 9.48 -4.02 13.49
CA ILE A 33 10.20 -3.09 14.37
C ILE A 33 11.61 -3.58 14.68
N ASN A 34 11.76 -4.86 15.03
CA ASN A 34 13.07 -5.45 15.35
C ASN A 34 13.99 -5.53 14.12
N SER A 35 13.44 -5.84 12.94
CA SER A 35 14.17 -5.87 11.67
C SER A 35 14.40 -4.48 11.07
N LYS A 36 13.67 -3.47 11.55
CA LYS A 36 13.69 -2.08 11.06
C LYS A 36 13.29 -1.95 9.59
N GLU A 37 12.46 -2.87 9.11
CA GLU A 37 12.03 -2.93 7.73
C GLU A 37 10.58 -3.42 7.64
N VAL A 38 9.84 -2.88 6.68
CA VAL A 38 8.58 -3.46 6.23
C VAL A 38 8.65 -3.72 4.72
N PRO A 39 8.63 -4.98 4.27
CA PRO A 39 8.67 -5.29 2.85
C PRO A 39 7.31 -4.99 2.19
N LEU A 40 7.33 -4.09 1.20
CA LEU A 40 6.15 -3.62 0.48
C LEU A 40 6.16 -4.05 -0.99
N ILE A 41 4.97 -4.23 -1.56
CA ILE A 41 4.77 -4.47 -2.98
C ILE A 41 3.79 -3.45 -3.56
N ALA A 42 4.12 -2.92 -4.74
CA ALA A 42 3.26 -2.01 -5.48
C ALA A 42 2.78 -2.70 -6.77
N ILE A 43 1.47 -2.63 -7.03
CA ILE A 43 0.83 -3.29 -8.17
C ILE A 43 -0.03 -2.26 -8.91
N MET A 44 0.04 -2.26 -10.23
CA MET A 44 -0.89 -1.51 -11.07
C MET A 44 -2.24 -2.23 -11.10
N LYS A 45 -3.30 -1.56 -10.65
CA LYS A 45 -4.66 -2.10 -10.60
C LYS A 45 -5.62 -1.25 -11.41
N GLU A 46 -6.57 -1.92 -12.06
CA GLU A 46 -7.68 -1.23 -12.70
C GLU A 46 -8.64 -0.69 -11.62
N THR A 47 -8.99 0.60 -11.71
CA THR A 47 -9.88 1.27 -10.74
C THR A 47 -11.36 1.22 -11.14
N LYS A 48 -11.62 0.98 -12.43
CA LYS A 48 -12.96 0.83 -13.01
C LYS A 48 -12.88 -0.21 -14.11
N ALA A 49 -13.68 -1.26 -13.99
CA ALA A 49 -13.66 -2.39 -14.92
C ALA A 49 -13.76 -1.93 -16.38
N ASN A 50 -12.91 -2.51 -17.23
CA ASN A 50 -12.85 -2.28 -18.67
C ASN A 50 -12.65 -0.80 -19.06
N SER A 51 -12.04 -0.01 -18.18
CA SER A 51 -11.77 1.42 -18.40
C SER A 51 -10.27 1.74 -18.30
N ALA A 52 -9.41 0.72 -18.23
CA ALA A 52 -7.97 0.86 -18.39
C ALA A 52 -7.62 1.39 -19.79
N THR A 53 -6.78 2.43 -19.83
CA THR A 53 -6.21 2.98 -21.06
C THR A 53 -4.71 2.78 -21.06
N THR A 54 -4.12 2.69 -22.26
CA THR A 54 -2.67 2.67 -22.42
C THR A 54 -2.08 4.07 -22.24
N GLY A 55 -0.95 4.18 -21.56
CA GLY A 55 -0.26 5.45 -21.35
C GLY A 55 0.67 5.40 -20.15
N ALA A 56 1.38 6.50 -19.91
CA ALA A 56 2.17 6.68 -18.70
C ALA A 56 1.26 7.11 -17.55
N PHE A 57 1.34 6.40 -16.43
CA PHE A 57 0.70 6.78 -15.17
C PHE A 57 1.78 7.04 -14.13
N SER A 58 1.60 8.10 -13.34
CA SER A 58 2.47 8.42 -12.21
C SER A 58 1.60 8.70 -11.00
N ALA A 59 2.02 8.20 -9.84
CA ALA A 59 1.35 8.39 -8.57
C ALA A 59 2.40 8.56 -7.47
N VAL A 60 2.05 9.35 -6.45
CA VAL A 60 2.86 9.55 -5.25
C VAL A 60 1.97 9.29 -4.04
N ALA A 61 2.48 8.48 -3.11
CA ALA A 61 1.86 8.26 -1.81
C ALA A 61 2.90 8.55 -0.72
N THR A 62 2.44 9.13 0.38
CA THR A 62 3.30 9.46 1.53
C THR A 62 2.93 8.55 2.69
N PHE A 63 3.91 7.82 3.22
CA PHE A 63 3.75 7.10 4.48
C PHE A 63 4.12 8.05 5.64
N VAL A 64 3.21 8.16 6.61
CA VAL A 64 3.45 8.91 7.84
C VAL A 64 3.70 7.91 8.95
N PHE A 65 4.87 7.98 9.57
CA PHE A 65 5.23 7.13 10.71
C PHE A 65 5.08 7.95 12.00
N SER A 66 4.23 7.47 12.89
CA SER A 66 4.13 7.95 14.27
C SER A 66 4.76 6.91 15.19
N TYR A 67 5.67 7.36 16.05
CA TYR A 67 6.21 6.55 17.15
C TYR A 67 5.43 6.89 18.41
N GLU A 68 4.94 5.88 19.12
CA GLU A 68 4.39 6.03 20.47
C GLU A 68 5.50 5.93 21.52
#